data_AF-I7CPT5-F1
#
_entry.id   AF-I7CPT5-F1
#
_cell.length_a   1.000
_cell.length_b   1.000
_cell.length_c   1.000
_cell.angle_alpha   90.00
_cell.angle_beta   90.00
_cell.angle_gamma   90.00
#
_symmetry.space_group_name_H-M   'P 1'
#
loop_
_entity.id
_entity.type
_entity.pdbx_description
1 polymer ?
#
loop_
_entity_poly.entity_id
_entity_poly.type
_entity_poly.pdbx_seq_one_letter_code
_entity_poly.pdbx_strand_id
1 'polypeptide(L)' 'MRATVADGGRRVSLHLADQNRQALIVALSHRPGLAVADTAVLTELTSLGAVSCGTDTAEDGRRIWAVLDL' A
#
# COMPACT_ATOMS: atom_id res chain seq x y z
N MET A 1 -2.66 2.19 -6.49
CA MET A 1 -2.66 3.63 -6.08
C MET A 1 -4.07 4.22 -5.90
N ARG A 2 -5.08 3.82 -6.70
CA ARG A 2 -6.46 4.33 -6.58
C ARG A 2 -7.05 4.22 -5.18
N ALA A 3 -6.81 3.12 -4.47
CA ALA A 3 -7.27 2.92 -3.10
C ALA A 3 -6.77 4.01 -2.13
N THR A 4 -5.46 4.31 -2.14
CA THR A 4 -4.84 5.35 -1.30
C THR A 4 -5.39 6.76 -1.61
N VAL A 5 -5.77 7.02 -2.86
CA VAL A 5 -6.41 8.29 -3.27
C VAL A 5 -7.88 8.33 -2.82
N ALA A 6 -8.59 7.20 -2.91
CA ALA A 6 -9.99 7.07 -2.51
C ALA A 6 -10.21 7.29 -1.01
N ASP A 7 -9.15 7.18 -0.21
CA ASP A 7 -9.16 7.50 1.22
C ASP A 7 -9.55 8.95 1.50
N GLY A 8 -9.50 9.86 0.52
CA GLY A 8 -9.97 11.24 0.67
C GLY A 8 -9.11 12.08 1.64
N GLY A 9 -7.83 11.74 1.76
CA GLY A 9 -6.81 12.59 2.37
C GLY A 9 -6.28 13.62 1.38
N ARG A 10 -5.52 14.61 1.87
CA ARG A 10 -4.90 15.66 1.03
C ARG A 10 -3.48 15.32 0.58
N ARG A 11 -2.88 14.27 1.15
CA ARG A 11 -1.49 13.90 0.93
C ARG A 11 -1.36 12.39 0.84
N VAL A 12 -0.56 11.97 -0.13
CA VAL A 12 -0.11 10.59 -0.30
C VAL A 12 1.42 10.62 -0.34
N SER A 13 2.07 9.66 0.31
CA SER A 13 3.50 9.43 0.14
C SER A 13 3.74 8.03 -0.41
N LEU A 14 4.65 7.91 -1.37
CA LEU A 14 5.14 6.66 -1.91
C LEU A 14 6.56 6.42 -1.40
N HIS A 15 6.79 5.26 -0.80
CA HIS A 15 8.11 4.81 -0.36
C HIS A 15 8.50 3.61 -1.21
N LEU A 16 9.74 3.62 -1.69
CA LEU A 16 10.32 2.59 -2.52
C LEU A 16 11.62 2.14 -1.86
N ALA A 17 11.78 0.83 -1.75
CA ALA A 17 13.02 0.21 -1.29
C ALA A 17 13.23 -1.07 -2.09
N ASP A 18 14.48 -1.48 -2.26
CA ASP A 18 14.84 -2.77 -2.81
C ASP A 18 15.83 -3.49 -1.92
N GLN A 19 15.72 -4.81 -1.88
CA GLN A 19 16.65 -5.70 -1.19
C GLN A 19 16.50 -7.11 -1.74
N ASN A 20 17.59 -7.86 -1.88
CA ASN A 20 17.57 -9.29 -2.25
C ASN A 20 16.81 -9.61 -3.55
N ARG A 21 16.91 -8.74 -4.58
CA ARG A 21 16.12 -8.84 -5.83
C ARG A 21 14.62 -8.76 -5.61
N GLN A 22 14.21 -8.00 -4.59
CA GLN A 22 12.81 -7.70 -4.36
C GLN A 22 12.66 -6.19 -4.21
N ALA A 23 11.57 -5.64 -4.74
CA ALA A 23 11.14 -4.27 -4.52
C ALA A 23 9.98 -4.24 -3.53
N LEU A 24 10.09 -3.40 -2.50
CA LEU A 24 8.99 -3.01 -1.63
C LEU A 24 8.45 -1.66 -2.08
N ILE A 25 7.14 -1.63 -2.34
CA ILE A 25 6.39 -0.41 -2.66
C ILE A 25 5.39 -0.19 -1.53
N VAL A 26 5.42 1.00 -0.90
CA VAL A 26 4.47 1.38 0.15
C VAL A 26 3.80 2.70 -0.22
N ALA A 27 2.47 2.69 -0.33
CA ALA A 27 1.66 3.89 -0.46
C ALA A 27 0.97 4.19 0.88
N LEU A 28 1.25 5.36 1.45
CA LEU A 28 0.62 5.86 2.68
C LEU A 28 -0.36 6.98 2.33
N SER A 29 -1.62 6.80 2.72
CA SER A 29 -2.63 7.86 2.77
C SER A 29 -2.53 8.58 4.11
N HIS A 30 -2.21 9.88 4.08
CA HIS A 30 -2.08 10.73 5.28
C HIS A 30 -3.45 11.18 5.77
N ARG A 31 -4.27 10.22 6.20
CA ARG A 31 -5.59 10.44 6.80
C ARG A 31 -5.75 9.53 8.02
N PRO A 32 -5.66 10.09 9.24
CA PRO A 32 -5.88 9.35 10.47
C PRO A 32 -7.29 8.76 10.55
N GLY A 33 -7.44 7.69 11.36
CA GLY A 33 -8.74 7.09 11.66
C GLY A 33 -9.34 6.25 10.53
N LEU A 34 -8.58 5.92 9.50
CA LEU A 34 -9.00 4.96 8.48
C LEU A 34 -8.95 3.54 9.05
N ALA A 35 -9.97 2.73 8.73
CA ALA A 35 -9.92 1.29 8.95
C ALA A 35 -8.96 0.63 7.97
N VAL A 36 -8.57 -0.62 8.21
CA VAL A 36 -7.83 -1.46 7.24
C VAL A 36 -8.60 -1.49 5.90
N ALA A 37 -7.87 -1.50 4.78
CA ALA A 37 -8.50 -1.43 3.46
C ALA A 37 -9.22 -2.74 3.10
N ASP A 38 -10.20 -2.62 2.21
CA ASP A 38 -10.89 -3.77 1.61
C ASP A 38 -9.88 -4.71 0.95
N THR A 39 -10.07 -6.01 1.12
CA THR A 39 -9.24 -7.07 0.54
C THR A 39 -9.23 -7.06 -0.98
N ALA A 40 -10.19 -6.40 -1.63
CA ALA A 40 -10.20 -6.20 -3.08
C ALA A 40 -8.88 -5.61 -3.63
N VAL A 41 -8.24 -4.69 -2.88
CA VAL A 41 -6.94 -4.13 -3.31
C VAL A 41 -5.82 -5.16 -3.23
N LEU A 42 -5.89 -6.11 -2.30
CA LEU A 42 -4.89 -7.18 -2.18
C LEU A 42 -5.00 -8.14 -3.35
N THR A 43 -6.23 -8.49 -3.76
CA THR A 43 -6.46 -9.31 -4.96
C THR A 43 -5.89 -8.64 -6.21
N GLU A 44 -6.08 -7.33 -6.37
CA GLU A 44 -5.49 -6.56 -7.47
C GLU A 44 -3.95 -6.62 -7.42
N LEU A 45 -3.34 -6.39 -6.26
CA LEU A 45 -1.87 -6.44 -6.09
C LEU A 45 -1.30 -7.82 -6.40
N THR A 46 -1.93 -8.90 -5.93
CA THR A 46 -1.54 -10.27 -6.28
C THR A 46 -1.64 -10.52 -7.78
N SER A 47 -2.70 -10.03 -8.44
CA SER A 47 -2.85 -10.17 -9.90
C SER A 47 -1.79 -9.42 -10.71
N LEU A 48 -1.18 -8.39 -10.11
CA LEU A 48 -0.08 -7.61 -10.69
C LEU A 48 1.30 -8.21 -10.39
N GLY A 49 1.37 -9.39 -9.75
CA GLY A 49 2.63 -10.09 -9.49
C GLY A 49 3.24 -9.80 -8.12
N ALA A 50 2.50 -9.23 -7.18
CA ALA A 50 2.98 -9.10 -5.81
C ALA A 50 3.15 -10.49 -5.18
N VAL A 51 4.38 -10.82 -4.77
CA VAL A 51 4.71 -12.07 -4.05
C VAL A 51 4.28 -12.02 -2.59
N SER A 52 4.10 -10.80 -2.07
CA SER A 52 3.49 -10.53 -0.78
C SER A 52 2.86 -9.14 -0.82
N CYS A 53 1.70 -8.96 -0.20
CA CYS A 53 1.06 -7.65 -0.11
C CYS A 53 0.19 -7.56 1.15
N GLY A 54 -0.10 -6.35 1.57
CA GLY A 54 -0.90 -6.11 2.76
C GLY A 54 -1.36 -4.68 2.90
N THR A 55 -2.27 -4.48 3.85
CA THR A 55 -2.67 -3.15 4.29
C THR A 55 -2.67 -3.10 5.80
N ASP A 56 -2.29 -1.95 6.34
CA ASP A 56 -2.26 -1.71 7.78
C ASP A 56 -2.55 -0.24 8.08
N THR A 57 -2.76 0.08 9.35
CA THR A 57 -2.99 1.44 9.83
C THR A 57 -1.82 1.88 10.70
N ALA A 58 -1.41 3.13 10.52
CA ALA A 58 -0.48 3.86 11.36
C ALA A 58 -1.17 5.11 11.93
N GLU A 59 -0.52 5.79 12.87
CA GLU A 59 -1.05 7.02 13.47
C GLU A 59 -1.35 8.11 12.43
N ASP A 60 -0.52 8.18 11.38
CA ASP A 60 -0.63 9.15 10.30
C ASP A 60 -1.60 8.72 9.17
N GLY A 61 -2.08 7.47 9.18
CA GLY A 61 -3.16 7.00 8.33
C GLY A 61 -3.03 5.56 7.87
N ARG A 62 -3.28 5.29 6.60
CA ARG A 62 -3.38 3.91 6.08
C ARG A 62 -2.28 3.60 5.08
N ARG A 63 -1.61 2.47 5.27
CA ARG A 63 -0.59 1.93 4.37
C ARG A 63 -1.13 0.79 3.54
N ILE A 64 -0.77 0.79 2.28
CA ILE A 64 -0.93 -0.33 1.35
C ILE A 64 0.46 -0.64 0.83
N TRP A 65 0.87 -1.90 0.90
CA TRP A 65 2.21 -2.30 0.49
C TRP A 65 2.19 -3.56 -0.36
N ALA A 66 3.18 -3.68 -1.24
CA ALA A 66 3.42 -4.84 -2.07
C ALA A 66 4.93 -5.09 -2.20
N VAL A 67 5.30 -6.36 -2.19
CA VAL A 67 6.64 -6.85 -2.53
C VAL A 67 6.55 -7.51 -3.90
N LEU A 68 7.48 -7.16 -4.79
CA LEU A 68 7.63 -7.77 -6.11
C LEU A 68 9.03 -8.34 -6.25
N ASP A 69 9.18 -9.43 -6.98
CA ASP A 69 10.50 -9.88 -7.42
C ASP A 69 11.03 -8.98 -8.55
N LEU A 70 12.35 -8.77 -8.61
CA LEU A 70 13.09 -7.98 -9.60
C LEU A 70 13.98 -8.85 -10.49
#